data_AF-A0ABD5DDL7-F1
#
_entry.id   AF-A0ABD5DDL7-F1
#
_cell.length_a   1.000
_cell.length_b   1.000
_cell.length_c   1.000
_cell.angle_alpha   90.00
_cell.angle_beta   90.00
_cell.angle_gamma   90.00
#
_symmetry.space_group_name_H-M   'P 1'
#
loop_
_entity.id
_entity.type
_entity.pdbx_description
1 polymer ?
#
loop_
_entity_poly.entity_id
_entity_poly.type
_entity_poly.pdbx_seq_one_letter_code
_entity_poly.pdbx_strand_id
1 'polypeptide(L)' 'REATGLKQQDFAAAVGVSYELVKSWETKRRHPTGAARKLLLLLQGNPLIINLLKVV' A
#
# COMPACT_ATOMS: atom_id res chain seq x y z
N ARG A 1 -2.52 -4.85 2.41
CA ARG A 1 -2.08 -5.77 1.32
C ARG A 1 -3.02 -6.95 1.10
N GLU A 2 -3.68 -7.50 2.14
CA GLU A 2 -4.49 -8.73 1.96
C GLU A 2 -5.61 -8.53 0.94
N ALA A 3 -6.29 -7.38 0.98
CA ALA A 3 -7.32 -7.03 0.00
C ALA A 3 -6.80 -6.94 -1.45
N THR A 4 -5.51 -6.65 -1.65
CA THR A 4 -4.92 -6.48 -3.00
C THR A 4 -4.26 -7.75 -3.52
N GLY A 5 -4.09 -8.80 -2.69
CA GLY A 5 -3.45 -10.07 -3.07
C GLY A 5 -1.96 -9.98 -3.46
N LEU A 6 -1.31 -8.83 -3.25
CA LEU A 6 0.07 -8.58 -3.66
C LEU A 6 1.08 -8.98 -2.58
N LYS A 7 2.28 -9.37 -3.00
CA LYS A 7 3.44 -9.45 -2.11
C LYS A 7 3.82 -8.04 -1.64
N GLN A 8 4.48 -7.95 -0.49
CA GLN A 8 4.88 -6.67 0.10
C GLN A 8 5.72 -5.81 -0.84
N GLN A 9 6.65 -6.41 -1.60
CA GLN A 9 7.50 -5.70 -2.54
C GLN A 9 6.70 -5.12 -3.72
N ASP A 10 5.83 -5.92 -4.33
CA ASP A 10 4.97 -5.47 -5.42
C ASP A 10 3.99 -4.38 -4.97
N PHE A 11 3.48 -4.51 -3.74
CA PHE A 11 2.64 -3.49 -3.14
C PHE A 11 3.42 -2.18 -2.95
N ALA A 12 4.62 -2.26 -2.36
CA ALA A 12 5.47 -1.11 -2.11
C ALA A 12 5.81 -0.35 -3.42
N ALA A 13 6.17 -1.09 -4.46
CA ALA A 13 6.41 -0.54 -5.80
C ALA A 13 5.16 0.17 -6.34
N ALA A 14 4.00 -0.49 -6.32
CA ALA A 14 2.76 0.08 -6.82
C ALA A 14 2.34 1.36 -6.07
N VAL A 15 2.46 1.40 -4.74
CA VAL A 15 2.09 2.61 -3.97
C VAL A 15 3.22 3.65 -3.87
N GLY A 16 4.37 3.43 -4.52
CA GLY A 16 5.48 4.38 -4.58
C GLY A 16 6.19 4.59 -3.24
N VAL A 17 6.30 3.54 -2.42
CA VAL A 17 6.99 3.58 -1.12
C VAL A 17 8.00 2.47 -0.97
N SER A 18 8.93 2.61 -0.03
CA SER A 18 9.91 1.56 0.25
C SER A 18 9.28 0.32 0.89
N TYR A 19 9.81 -0.85 0.56
CA TYR A 19 9.45 -2.13 1.20
C TYR A 19 9.50 -2.05 2.74
N GLU A 20 10.53 -1.40 3.29
CA GLU A 20 10.70 -1.22 4.73
C GLU A 20 9.58 -0.38 5.37
N LEU A 21 9.02 0.59 4.63
CA LEU A 21 7.91 1.40 5.12
C LEU A 21 6.63 0.57 5.20
N VAL A 22 6.35 -0.25 4.18
CA VAL A 22 5.23 -1.20 4.18
C VAL A 22 5.37 -2.19 5.32
N LYS A 23 6.58 -2.75 5.53
CA LYS A 23 6.87 -3.65 6.65
C LYS A 23 6.67 -2.96 8.00
N SER A 24 7.06 -1.68 8.12
CA SER A 24 6.85 -0.89 9.34
C SER A 24 5.37 -0.61 9.63
N TRP A 25 4.52 -0.50 8.59
CA TRP A 25 3.07 -0.37 8.76
C TRP A 25 2.44 -1.68 9.23
N GLU A 26 2.80 -2.80 8.62
CA GLU A 26 2.25 -4.11 8.99
C GLU A 26 2.68 -4.57 10.39
N THR A 27 3.91 -4.25 10.80
CA THR A 27 4.41 -4.52 12.15
C THR A 27 3.91 -3.52 13.19
N LYS A 28 3.02 -2.58 12.82
CA LYS A 28 2.49 -1.50 13.67
C LYS A 28 3.56 -0.60 14.30
N ARG A 29 4.81 -0.64 13.82
CA ARG A 29 5.88 0.27 14.27
C ARG A 29 5.62 1.70 13.84
N ARG A 30 4.92 1.90 12.71
CA ARG A 30 4.59 3.22 12.18
C ARG A 30 3.19 3.18 11.59
N HIS A 31 2.43 4.25 11.79
CA HIS A 31 1.13 4.39 11.16
C HIS A 31 1.25 5.19 9.87
N PRO A 32 0.59 4.77 8.78
CA PRO A 32 0.51 5.58 7.58
C PRO A 32 -0.24 6.88 7.90
N THR A 33 0.31 8.02 7.48
CA THR A 33 -0.28 9.36 7.66
C THR A 33 -0.41 10.08 6.31
N GLY A 34 -1.20 11.16 6.28
CA GLY A 34 -1.35 12.01 5.09
C GLY A 34 -1.86 11.24 3.86
N ALA A 35 -1.16 11.41 2.73
CA ALA A 35 -1.52 10.81 1.45
C ALA A 35 -1.52 9.27 1.48
N ALA A 36 -0.54 8.65 2.15
CA ALA A 36 -0.45 7.20 2.28
C ALA A 36 -1.67 6.61 3.01
N ARG A 37 -2.17 7.30 4.06
CA ARG A 37 -3.38 6.86 4.77
C ARG A 37 -4.62 6.93 3.88
N LYS A 38 -4.80 8.02 3.14
CA LYS A 38 -5.92 8.17 2.20
C LYS A 38 -5.87 7.09 1.12
N LEU A 39 -4.68 6.83 0.57
CA LEU A 39 -4.48 5.80 -0.44
C LEU A 39 -4.83 4.41 0.09
N LEU A 40 -4.39 4.06 1.30
CA LEU A 40 -4.73 2.79 1.92
C LEU A 40 -6.24 2.64 2.17
N LEU A 41 -6.92 3.71 2.59
CA LEU A 41 -8.39 3.72 2.74
C LEU A 41 -9.10 3.50 1.40
N LEU A 42 -8.63 4.13 0.32
CA LEU A 42 -9.15 3.91 -1.03
C LEU A 42 -8.95 2.46 -1.48
N LEU A 43 -7.76 1.89 -1.23
CA LEU A 43 -7.45 0.50 -1.53
C LEU A 43 -8.25 -0.50 -0.68
N GLN A 44 -8.71 -0.11 0.52
CA GLN A 44 -9.64 -0.91 1.32
C GLN A 44 -11.05 -0.90 0.72
N GLY A 45 -11.53 0.25 0.25
CA GLY A 45 -12.86 0.37 -0.39
C GLY A 45 -12.90 -0.25 -1.80
N ASN A 46 -11.80 -0.17 -2.54
CA ASN A 46 -11.67 -0.79 -3.86
C ASN A 46 -10.22 -1.25 -4.11
N PRO A 47 -9.93 -2.55 -3.92
CA PRO A 47 -8.57 -3.07 -4.11
C PRO A 47 -8.10 -3.05 -5.56
N LEU A 48 -8.99 -2.92 -6.54
CA LEU A 48 -8.63 -2.86 -7.97
C LEU A 48 -7.89 -1.57 -8.34
N ILE A 49 -8.00 -0.51 -7.52
CA ILE A 49 -7.26 0.75 -7.70
C ILE A 49 -5.75 0.51 -7.75
N ILE A 50 -5.24 -0.52 -7.07
CA ILE A 50 -3.81 -0.86 -7.08
C ILE A 50 -3.30 -1.11 -8.51
N ASN A 51 -4.16 -1.57 -9.42
CA ASN A 51 -3.77 -1.85 -10.80
C ASN A 51 -3.52 -0.58 -11.61
N LEU A 52 -4.15 0.55 -11.24
CA LEU A 52 -3.88 1.85 -11.85
C LEU A 52 -2.50 2.39 -11.44
N LEU A 53 -2.03 2.00 -10.25
CA LEU A 53 -0.76 2.49 -9.71
C LEU A 53 0.44 1.66 -10.17
N LYS A 54 0.21 0.43 -10.65
CA LYS A 54 1.25 -0.42 -11.25
C LYS A 54 1.77 0.09 -12.61
N VAL A 55 1.07 1.03 -13.23
CA VAL A 55 1.33 1.49 -14.61
C VAL A 55 2.35 2.63 -14.66
N VAL A 56 2.70 3.21 -13.51
CA VAL A 56 3.69 4.30 -13.37
C VAL A 56 5.03 3.71 -12.95
#